data_AF-A0A9X3NDS4-F1
#
_entry.id   AF-A0A9X3NDS4-F1
#
_cell.length_a   1.000
_cell.length_b   1.000
_cell.length_c   1.000
_cell.angle_alpha   90.00
_cell.angle_beta   90.00
_cell.angle_gamma   90.00
#
_symmetry.space_group_name_H-M   'P 1'
#
loop_
_entity.id
_entity.type
_entity.pdbx_description
1 polymer ?
#
loop_
_entity_poly.entity_id
_entity_poly.type
_entity_poly.pdbx_seq_one_letter_code
_entity_poly.pdbx_strand_id
1 'polypeptide(L)'
;MAAMTICPQCGSSFLQPLRCEAKGSDVLLVELRCSECQAWHKEPHTRADMKELDRQQAAFRATIVDGYERSVAESMEALATCFGHALALDLVTADDFRPRGAAPRA
;
A
#
# COMPACT_ATOMS: atom_id res chain seq x y z
N MET A 1 -21.80 -15.52 -11.51
CA MET A 1 -20.55 -14.85 -11.95
C MET A 1 -19.75 -14.55 -10.69
N ALA A 2 -18.53 -15.06 -10.57
CA ALA A 2 -17.67 -14.73 -9.43
C ALA A 2 -17.33 -13.24 -9.52
N ALA A 3 -17.52 -12.49 -8.43
CA ALA A 3 -17.12 -11.09 -8.38
C ALA A 3 -15.61 -11.01 -8.60
N MET A 4 -15.14 -10.07 -9.43
CA MET A 4 -13.72 -9.84 -9.74
C MET A 4 -12.84 -9.61 -8.49
N THR A 5 -13.44 -9.44 -7.33
CA THR A 5 -12.76 -9.22 -6.06
C THR A 5 -12.47 -10.49 -5.28
N ILE A 6 -13.06 -11.64 -5.63
CA ILE A 6 -12.86 -12.88 -4.86
C ILE A 6 -11.84 -13.77 -5.56
N CYS A 7 -10.73 -14.05 -4.89
CA CYS A 7 -9.72 -14.98 -5.37
C CYS A 7 -10.32 -16.41 -5.46
N PRO A 8 -10.29 -17.06 -6.64
CA PRO A 8 -10.85 -18.40 -6.79
C PRO A 8 -10.00 -19.48 -6.09
N GLN A 9 -8.75 -19.19 -5.73
CA GLN A 9 -7.87 -20.14 -5.06
C GLN A 9 -8.04 -20.14 -3.53
N CYS A 10 -8.12 -18.98 -2.90
CA CYS A 10 -8.17 -18.88 -1.43
C CYS A 10 -9.42 -18.19 -0.86
N GLY A 11 -10.31 -17.69 -1.71
CA GLY A 11 -11.53 -17.00 -1.29
C GLY A 11 -11.32 -15.58 -0.73
N SER A 12 -10.08 -15.06 -0.75
CA SER A 12 -9.80 -13.67 -0.34
C SER A 12 -10.61 -12.68 -1.15
N SER A 13 -11.17 -11.66 -0.51
CA SER A 13 -11.96 -10.58 -1.12
C SER A 13 -11.11 -9.46 -1.75
N PHE A 14 -9.79 -9.68 -1.87
CA PHE A 14 -8.88 -8.73 -2.47
C PHE A 14 -8.04 -9.37 -3.59
N LEU A 15 -8.32 -8.93 -4.82
CA LEU A 15 -7.50 -9.16 -6.00
C LEU A 15 -6.96 -7.83 -6.51
N GLN A 16 -5.64 -7.74 -6.63
CA GLN A 16 -4.93 -6.58 -7.13
C GLN A 16 -4.79 -6.68 -8.66
N PRO A 17 -5.35 -5.73 -9.42
CA PRO A 17 -5.07 -5.61 -10.85
C PRO A 17 -3.64 -5.15 -11.07
N LEU A 18 -2.92 -5.87 -11.92
CA LEU A 18 -1.54 -5.56 -12.29
C LEU A 18 -1.46 -4.99 -13.70
N ARG A 19 -2.24 -5.54 -14.64
CA ARG A 19 -2.26 -5.12 -16.04
C ARG A 19 -3.66 -5.26 -16.61
N CYS A 20 -4.05 -4.29 -17.45
CA CYS A 20 -5.30 -4.31 -18.20
C CYS A 20 -5.02 -4.06 -19.68
N GLU A 21 -5.39 -5.01 -20.53
CA GLU A 21 -5.23 -4.90 -21.99
C GLU A 21 -6.59 -4.95 -22.68
N ALA A 22 -6.93 -3.93 -23.47
CA ALA A 22 -8.13 -3.99 -24.31
C ALA A 22 -7.92 -5.01 -25.45
N LYS A 23 -8.87 -5.93 -25.62
CA LYS A 23 -8.90 -6.93 -26.72
C LYS A 23 -10.04 -6.71 -27.71
N GLY A 24 -10.88 -5.71 -27.48
CA GLY A 24 -12.00 -5.33 -28.34
C GLY A 24 -12.71 -4.08 -27.83
N SER A 25 -13.92 -3.83 -28.33
CA SER A 25 -14.74 -2.68 -27.90
C SER A 25 -15.14 -2.77 -26.42
N ASP A 26 -15.48 -3.96 -25.93
CA ASP A 26 -16.00 -4.17 -24.57
C ASP A 26 -15.26 -5.25 -23.76
N VAL A 27 -14.21 -5.85 -24.31
CA VAL A 27 -13.44 -6.90 -23.62
C VAL A 27 -12.06 -6.38 -23.20
N LEU A 28 -11.77 -6.46 -21.91
CA LEU A 28 -10.45 -6.24 -21.32
C LEU A 28 -9.91 -7.55 -20.76
N LEU A 29 -8.67 -7.89 -21.12
CA LEU A 29 -7.93 -8.96 -20.49
C LEU A 29 -7.18 -8.39 -19.29
N VAL A 30 -7.49 -8.87 -18.10
CA VAL A 30 -6.96 -8.34 -16.84
C VAL A 30 -6.09 -9.39 -16.18
N GLU A 31 -4.89 -8.98 -15.77
CA GLU A 31 -4.03 -9.77 -14.90
C GLU A 31 -4.26 -9.33 -13.45
N LEU A 32 -4.64 -10.29 -12.61
CA LEU A 32 -4.99 -10.11 -11.21
C LEU A 32 -4.03 -10.94 -10.34
N ARG A 33 -3.64 -10.38 -9.19
CA ARG A 33 -2.85 -11.07 -8.16
C ARG A 33 -3.58 -11.07 -6.84
N CYS A 34 -3.66 -12.21 -6.18
CA CYS A 34 -4.12 -12.24 -4.79
C CYS A 34 -3.03 -11.70 -3.85
N SER A 35 -3.40 -10.87 -2.87
CA SER A 35 -2.48 -10.43 -1.81
C SER A 35 -2.13 -11.56 -0.85
N GLU A 36 -3.11 -12.43 -0.56
CA GLU A 36 -3.01 -13.48 0.47
C GLU A 36 -2.22 -14.70 -0.05
N CYS A 37 -2.75 -15.39 -1.06
CA CYS A 37 -2.13 -16.62 -1.56
C CYS A 37 -1.14 -16.41 -2.71
N GLN A 38 -0.97 -15.17 -3.16
CA GLN A 38 -0.06 -14.77 -4.25
C GLN A 38 -0.37 -15.40 -5.62
N ALA A 39 -1.53 -16.05 -5.77
CA ALA A 39 -1.98 -16.62 -7.03
C ALA A 39 -2.18 -15.53 -8.10
N TRP A 40 -1.86 -15.89 -9.35
CA TRP A 40 -2.06 -15.05 -10.52
C TRP A 40 -3.22 -15.58 -11.35
N HIS A 41 -4.09 -14.67 -11.78
CA HIS A 41 -5.25 -14.96 -12.63
C HIS A 41 -5.23 -14.03 -13.83
N LYS A 42 -5.57 -14.56 -15.01
CA LYS A 42 -5.65 -13.77 -16.24
C LYS A 42 -6.96 -14.09 -16.93
N GLU A 43 -7.90 -13.16 -16.86
CA GLU A 43 -9.29 -13.41 -17.24
C GLU A 43 -9.87 -12.23 -18.05
N PRO A 44 -10.77 -12.51 -19.01
CA PRO A 44 -11.47 -11.46 -19.74
C PRO A 44 -12.61 -10.89 -18.89
N HIS A 45 -12.72 -9.56 -18.88
CA HIS A 45 -13.74 -8.81 -18.17
C HIS A 45 -14.33 -7.72 -19.05
N THR A 46 -15.54 -7.27 -18.72
CA THR A 46 -16.20 -6.18 -19.42
C THR A 46 -15.73 -4.82 -18.92
N ARG A 47 -16.00 -3.75 -19.68
CA ARG A 47 -15.79 -2.38 -19.18
C ARG A 47 -16.63 -2.07 -17.94
N ALA A 48 -17.84 -2.65 -17.86
CA ALA A 48 -18.71 -2.49 -16.71
C ALA A 48 -18.10 -3.11 -15.44
N ASP A 49 -17.52 -4.30 -15.56
CA ASP A 49 -16.85 -4.97 -14.44
C ASP A 49 -15.65 -4.15 -13.94
N MET A 50 -14.85 -3.58 -14.86
CA MET A 50 -13.73 -2.71 -14.50
C MET A 50 -14.18 -1.43 -13.77
N LYS A 51 -15.29 -0.83 -14.19
CA LYS A 51 -15.84 0.36 -13.53
C LYS A 51 -16.30 0.05 -12.11
N GLU A 52 -16.88 -1.13 -11.89
CA GLU A 52 -17.27 -1.58 -10.55
C GLU A 52 -16.05 -1.87 -9.69
N LEU A 53 -15.00 -2.48 -10.25
CA LEU A 53 -13.72 -2.69 -9.56
C LEU A 53 -13.09 -1.36 -9.13
N ASP A 54 -13.01 -0.37 -10.02
CA ASP A 54 -12.50 0.97 -9.71
C ASP A 54 -13.30 1.63 -8.59
N ARG A 55 -14.63 1.50 -8.61
CA ARG A 55 -15.51 2.02 -7.54
C ARG A 55 -15.18 1.41 -6.19
N GLN A 56 -14.98 0.08 -6.14
CA GLN A 56 -14.64 -0.62 -4.91
C GLN A 56 -13.24 -0.24 -4.41
N GLN A 57 -12.25 -0.17 -5.31
CA GLN A 57 -10.88 0.25 -4.94
C GLN A 57 -10.83 1.70 -4.44
N ALA A 58 -11.60 2.60 -5.05
CA ALA A 58 -11.73 3.97 -4.58
C ALA A 58 -12.30 4.04 -3.16
N ALA A 59 -13.25 3.16 -2.81
CA ALA A 59 -13.81 3.09 -1.46
C ALA A 59 -12.76 2.65 -0.42
N PHE A 60 -11.85 1.73 -0.76
CA PHE A 60 -10.80 1.28 0.15
C PHE A 60 -9.59 2.23 0.25
N ARG A 61 -9.42 3.13 -0.72
CA ARG A 61 -8.32 4.11 -0.70
C ARG A 61 -8.35 4.97 0.56
N ALA A 62 -9.54 5.41 0.98
CA ALA A 62 -9.70 6.18 2.21
C ALA A 62 -9.21 5.39 3.43
N THR A 63 -9.59 4.12 3.55
CA THR A 63 -9.12 3.24 4.64
C THR A 63 -7.60 3.11 4.70
N ILE A 64 -6.93 3.04 3.55
CA ILE A 64 -5.46 2.99 3.50
C ILE A 64 -4.84 4.29 4.00
N VAL A 65 -5.36 5.44 3.56
CA VAL A 65 -4.89 6.76 4.00
C VAL A 65 -5.09 6.92 5.52
N ASP A 66 -6.28 6.63 6.03
CA ASP A 66 -6.60 6.72 7.46
C ASP A 66 -5.70 5.79 8.29
N GLY A 67 -5.43 4.58 7.79
CA GLY A 67 -4.52 3.63 8.42
C GLY A 67 -3.08 4.15 8.46
N TYR A 68 -2.60 4.71 7.36
CA TYR A 68 -1.27 5.30 7.25
C TYR A 68 -1.09 6.49 8.19
N GLU A 69 -2.03 7.45 8.17
CA GLU A 69 -1.95 8.65 9.02
C GLU A 69 -1.94 8.30 10.50
N ARG A 70 -2.78 7.34 10.92
CA ARG A 70 -2.77 6.82 12.29
C ARG A 70 -1.44 6.18 12.65
N SER A 71 -0.89 5.33 11.78
CA SER A 71 0.40 4.67 12.04
C SER A 71 1.55 5.69 12.14
N VAL A 72 1.52 6.76 11.34
CA VAL A 72 2.48 7.86 11.43
C VAL A 72 2.34 8.59 12.76
N ALA A 73 1.11 8.92 13.18
CA ALA A 73 0.86 9.58 14.45
C ALA A 73 1.38 8.76 15.63
N GLU A 74 1.03 7.47 15.69
CA GLU A 74 1.49 6.53 16.72
C GLU A 74 3.03 6.42 16.74
N SER A 75 3.65 6.33 15.56
CA SER A 75 5.11 6.24 15.44
C SER A 75 5.82 7.51 15.92
N MET A 76 5.28 8.68 15.55
CA MET A 76 5.85 9.97 15.97
C MET A 76 5.67 10.21 17.46
N GLU A 77 4.56 9.80 18.05
CA GLU A 77 4.32 9.87 19.49
C GLU A 77 5.28 8.96 20.27
N ALA A 78 5.47 7.72 19.81
CA ALA A 78 6.44 6.79 20.37
C ALA A 78 7.88 7.36 20.28
N LEU A 79 8.23 7.94 19.13
CA LEU A 79 9.53 8.56 18.92
C LEU A 79 9.75 9.78 19.84
N ALA A 80 8.74 10.65 19.97
CA ALA A 80 8.80 11.80 20.87
C ALA A 80 8.97 11.38 22.33
N THR A 81 8.28 10.32 22.76
CA THR A 81 8.40 9.76 24.12
C THR A 81 9.82 9.25 24.37
N CYS A 82 10.34 8.40 23.48
CA CYS A 82 11.70 7.88 23.58
C CYS A 82 12.75 8.99 23.57
N PHE A 83 12.58 9.99 22.70
CA PHE A 83 13.47 11.13 22.61
C PHE A 83 13.44 12.00 23.89
N GLY A 84 12.26 12.24 24.45
CA GLY A 84 12.10 12.94 25.72
C GLY A 84 12.83 12.23 26.87
N HIS A 85 12.73 10.90 26.95
CA HIS A 85 13.50 10.13 27.93
C HIS A 85 15.02 10.23 27.69
N ALA A 86 15.46 10.16 26.43
CA ALA A 86 16.87 10.27 26.09
C ALA A 86 17.45 11.64 26.49
N LEU A 87 16.69 12.72 26.27
CA LEU A 87 17.08 14.06 26.74
C LEU A 87 17.13 14.15 28.27
N ALA A 88 16.13 13.61 28.97
CA ALA A 88 16.10 13.64 30.44
C ALA A 88 17.26 12.87 31.10
N LEU A 89 17.79 11.86 30.40
CA LEU A 89 18.92 11.05 30.82
C LEU A 89 20.27 11.55 30.24
N ASP A 90 20.27 12.69 29.55
CA ASP A 90 21.45 13.26 28.88
C ASP A 90 22.13 12.28 27.89
N LEU A 91 21.34 11.38 27.29
CA LEU A 91 21.79 10.40 26.30
C LEU A 91 21.87 11.00 24.89
N VAL A 92 21.29 12.18 24.68
CA VAL A 92 21.39 12.96 23.45
C VAL A 92 21.99 14.30 23.80
N THR A 93 23.06 14.65 23.12
CA THR A 93 23.85 15.86 23.32
C THR A 93 23.80 16.75 22.08
N ALA A 94 24.33 17.97 22.18
CA ALA A 94 24.44 18.87 21.03
C ALA A 94 25.34 18.29 19.91
N ASP A 95 26.29 17.42 20.26
CA ASP A 95 27.20 16.80 19.28
C ASP A 95 26.45 15.84 18.33
N ASP A 96 25.35 15.23 18.78
CA ASP A 96 24.54 14.31 17.96
C ASP A 96 23.85 15.00 16.76
N PHE A 97 23.71 16.33 16.82
CA PHE A 97 23.13 17.13 15.74
C PHE A 97 24.17 17.78 14.82
N ARG A 98 25.47 17.50 15.03
CA ARG A 98 26.51 18.10 14.19
C ARG A 98 26.35 17.64 12.74
N PRO A 99 26.35 18.59 11.78
CA PRO A 99 26.35 18.25 10.37
C PRO A 99 27.51 17.31 10.08
N ARG A 100 27.24 16.16 9.46
CA ARG A 100 28.32 15.30 8.97
C ARG A 100 29.09 16.10 7.92
N GLY A 101 30.36 16.42 8.22
CA GLY A 101 31.24 17.07 7.27
C GLY A 101 31.28 16.27 5.96
N ALA A 102 31.17 16.95 4.82
CA ALA A 102 31.27 16.31 3.52
C ALA A 102 32.55 15.48 3.47
N ALA A 103 32.42 14.18 3.23
CA ALA A 103 33.59 13.34 2.99
C ALA A 103 34.38 13.94 1.82
N PRO A 104 35.72 14.08 1.93
CA PRO A 104 36.52 14.55 0.80
C PRO A 104 36.29 13.57 -0.36
N ARG A 105 35.85 14.11 -1.50
CA ARG A 105 35.79 13.34 -2.76
C ARG A 105 37.23 12.94 -3.10
N ALA A 106 37.50 11.64 -3.05
CA ALA A 106 38.72 11.04 -3.61
C ALA A 106 38.66 11.05 -5.14
#